data_AF-A0A673SUW5-F1
#
_entry.id   AF-A0A673SUW5-F1
#
_cell.length_a   1.000
_cell.length_b   1.000
_cell.length_c   1.000
_cell.angle_alpha   90.00
_cell.angle_beta   90.00
_cell.angle_gamma   90.00
#
_symmetry.space_group_name_H-M   'P 1'
#
loop_
_entity.id
_entity.type
_entity.pdbx_description
1 polymer ?
#
loop_
_entity_poly.entity_id
_entity_poly.type
_entity_poly.pdbx_seq_one_letter_code
_entity_poly.pdbx_strand_id
1 'polypeptide(L)'
;DEACYKCLFNVFPHGSHSGQICLNIIAVSEIKTELQSNLDSEDSLRFTYSAVGKPVPQISLFPSKVLINPPEENLAQNPNGTVTITKTYNVSLETVRSLSLQHLIVHMDHPLRNEEKIVPLSVKQECASRSPYTPLFAFASFGLSIIFLCVSYITFYFVQKKKKLENATEITHHLRHLEGEFLMSQSLPAHRAKNSETC
;
A
#
# COMPACT_ATOMS: atom_id res chain seq x y z
N ASP A 1 44.33 30.65 -14.49
CA ASP A 1 44.03 31.33 -15.76
C ASP A 1 43.55 30.34 -16.80
N GLU A 2 42.82 30.81 -17.79
CA GLU A 2 42.45 30.06 -18.99
C GLU A 2 43.11 30.77 -20.17
N ALA A 3 43.90 30.04 -20.96
CA ALA A 3 44.73 30.63 -21.99
C ALA A 3 45.15 29.58 -23.03
N CYS A 4 45.41 30.04 -24.25
CA CYS A 4 46.10 29.27 -25.26
C CYS A 4 47.59 29.63 -25.27
N TYR A 5 48.43 28.68 -24.88
CA TYR A 5 49.88 28.78 -24.91
C TYR A 5 50.40 28.27 -26.25
N LYS A 6 51.26 29.05 -26.91
CA LYS A 6 51.96 28.64 -28.13
C LYS A 6 53.38 28.21 -27.79
N CYS A 7 53.68 26.93 -28.01
CA CYS A 7 55.00 26.36 -27.83
C CYS A 7 55.81 26.48 -29.12
N LEU A 8 57.11 26.72 -29.03
CA LEU A 8 58.03 26.76 -30.17
C LEU A 8 59.23 25.83 -29.88
N PHE A 9 59.49 24.90 -30.79
CA PHE A 9 60.51 23.86 -30.66
C PHE A 9 61.48 23.97 -31.84
N ASN A 10 62.75 24.21 -31.55
CA ASN A 10 63.81 24.24 -32.57
C ASN A 10 64.54 22.89 -32.58
N VAL A 11 64.56 22.23 -33.73
CA VAL A 11 65.11 20.87 -33.92
C VAL A 11 66.08 20.91 -35.09
N PHE A 12 67.36 20.57 -34.87
CA PHE A 12 68.33 20.49 -35.95
C PHE A 12 68.29 19.10 -36.61
N PRO A 13 68.37 18.98 -37.96
CA PRO A 13 68.43 20.04 -38.97
C PRO A 13 67.05 20.54 -39.45
N HIS A 14 65.95 20.06 -38.86
CA HIS A 14 64.58 20.23 -39.36
C HIS A 14 63.97 21.64 -39.23
N GLY A 15 64.56 22.53 -38.44
CA GLY A 15 64.14 23.92 -38.30
C GLY A 15 63.29 24.17 -37.05
N SER A 16 62.20 24.93 -37.19
CA SER A 16 61.34 25.34 -36.08
C SER A 16 59.91 24.83 -36.27
N HIS A 17 59.36 24.20 -35.23
CA HIS A 17 58.00 23.69 -35.18
C HIS A 17 57.22 24.39 -34.07
N SER A 18 55.97 24.80 -34.33
CA SER A 18 55.12 25.39 -33.29
C SER A 18 53.92 24.51 -32.96
N GLY A 19 53.69 24.27 -31.67
CA GLY A 19 52.46 23.68 -31.14
C GLY A 19 51.59 24.73 -30.45
N GLN A 20 50.31 24.41 -30.21
CA GLN A 20 49.40 25.21 -29.39
C GLN A 20 48.63 24.29 -28.45
N ILE A 21 48.53 24.68 -27.19
CA ILE A 21 47.74 24.01 -26.16
C ILE A 21 46.87 25.04 -25.44
N CYS A 22 45.58 24.74 -25.25
CA CYS A 22 44.67 25.64 -24.55
C CYS A 22 44.20 25.02 -23.24
N LEU A 23 44.39 25.73 -22.14
CA LEU A 23 43.90 25.37 -20.81
C LEU A 23 42.52 26.01 -20.60
N ASN A 24 41.52 25.18 -20.32
CA ASN A 24 40.14 25.56 -20.03
C ASN A 24 39.67 24.85 -18.76
N ILE A 25 38.97 25.54 -17.86
CA ILE A 25 38.47 24.97 -16.60
C ILE A 25 37.02 24.53 -16.82
N ILE A 26 36.74 23.27 -16.52
CA ILE A 26 35.36 22.74 -16.47
C ILE A 26 34.99 22.35 -15.05
N ALA A 27 33.73 22.62 -14.67
CA ALA A 27 33.20 22.33 -13.35
C ALA A 27 31.68 22.13 -13.42
N VAL A 28 31.11 21.27 -12.57
CA VAL A 28 29.65 21.14 -12.43
C VAL A 28 29.29 20.74 -10.99
N SER A 29 28.17 21.25 -10.48
CA SER A 29 27.57 20.80 -9.21
C SER A 29 26.63 19.62 -9.43
N GLU A 30 26.18 19.00 -8.34
CA GLU A 30 24.98 18.14 -8.34
C GLU A 30 23.72 18.97 -8.64
N ILE A 31 22.66 18.29 -9.11
CA ILE A 31 21.35 18.89 -9.38
C ILE A 31 20.62 19.17 -8.06
N LYS A 32 20.43 20.45 -7.72
CA LYS A 32 19.54 20.88 -6.64
C LYS A 32 18.09 20.84 -7.13
N THR A 33 17.20 20.44 -6.23
CA THR A 33 15.80 20.11 -6.53
C THR A 33 14.89 20.65 -5.44
N GLU A 34 13.94 21.50 -5.80
CA GLU A 34 12.91 22.00 -4.90
C GLU A 34 11.52 21.71 -5.51
N LEU A 35 10.59 21.28 -4.67
CA LEU A 35 9.24 20.90 -5.05
C LEU A 35 8.22 21.78 -4.31
N GLN A 36 7.40 22.49 -5.06
CA GLN A 36 6.33 23.33 -4.51
C GLN A 36 4.99 22.95 -5.15
N SER A 37 4.09 22.37 -4.36
CA SER A 37 2.68 22.23 -4.73
C SER A 37 2.02 23.62 -4.76
N ASN A 38 1.37 23.98 -5.88
CA ASN A 38 0.59 25.21 -5.94
C ASN A 38 -0.68 25.04 -5.09
N LEU A 39 -0.75 25.72 -3.95
CA LEU A 39 -1.94 25.72 -3.10
C LEU A 39 -3.17 26.31 -3.81
N ASP A 40 -2.95 27.18 -4.80
CA ASP A 40 -4.00 27.83 -5.59
C ASP A 40 -4.53 26.97 -6.77
N SER A 41 -3.95 25.80 -7.04
CA SER A 41 -4.45 24.86 -8.06
C SER A 41 -4.01 23.41 -7.79
N GLU A 42 -4.94 22.58 -7.28
CA GLU A 42 -4.66 21.19 -6.88
C GLU A 42 -4.14 20.28 -8.02
N ASP A 43 -4.33 20.68 -9.27
CA ASP A 43 -3.94 19.92 -10.46
C ASP A 43 -2.61 20.39 -11.11
N SER A 44 -1.88 21.34 -10.49
CA SER A 44 -0.55 21.77 -10.98
C SER A 44 0.56 21.67 -9.93
N LEU A 45 1.74 21.23 -10.37
CA LEU A 45 2.90 21.01 -9.52
C LEU A 45 4.12 21.75 -10.07
N ARG A 46 4.70 22.66 -9.29
CA ARG A 46 5.87 23.45 -9.69
C ARG A 46 7.15 22.80 -9.19
N PHE A 47 8.04 22.47 -10.11
CA PHE A 47 9.37 21.94 -9.83
C PHE A 47 10.43 22.98 -10.19
N THR A 48 11.34 23.26 -9.27
CA THR A 48 12.48 24.14 -9.50
C THR A 48 13.77 23.32 -9.41
N TYR A 49 14.58 23.39 -10.48
CA TYR A 49 15.87 22.73 -10.60
C TYR A 49 16.96 23.77 -10.69
N SER A 50 18.09 23.54 -10.03
CA SER A 50 19.26 24.42 -10.16
C SER A 50 20.56 23.65 -10.15
N ALA A 51 21.49 24.03 -11.02
CA ALA A 51 22.85 23.52 -11.07
C ALA A 51 23.82 24.66 -11.38
N VAL A 52 25.07 24.52 -10.92
CA VAL A 52 26.16 25.46 -11.22
C VAL A 52 27.15 24.75 -12.12
N GLY A 53 27.61 25.39 -13.20
CA GLY A 53 28.65 24.81 -14.03
C GLY A 53 29.41 25.77 -14.94
N LYS A 54 30.48 25.22 -15.52
CA LYS A 54 31.25 25.81 -16.61
C LYS A 54 31.67 24.67 -17.56
N PRO A 55 31.23 24.65 -18.83
CA PRO A 55 30.17 25.48 -19.43
C PRO A 55 28.82 25.34 -18.72
N VAL A 56 27.80 26.11 -19.13
CA VAL A 56 26.45 25.99 -18.56
C VAL A 56 25.92 24.56 -18.78
N PRO A 57 25.49 23.84 -17.73
CA PRO A 57 24.93 22.51 -17.90
C PRO A 57 23.52 22.59 -18.49
N GLN A 58 23.16 21.64 -19.35
CA GLN A 58 21.82 21.57 -19.93
C GLN A 58 20.91 20.73 -19.05
N ILE A 59 19.74 21.26 -18.68
CA ILE A 59 18.75 20.57 -17.82
C ILE A 59 17.46 20.33 -18.62
N SER A 60 16.96 19.09 -18.55
CA SER A 60 15.68 18.66 -19.15
C SER A 60 14.86 17.78 -18.19
N LEU A 61 13.55 17.71 -18.43
CA LEU A 61 12.60 16.93 -17.63
C LEU A 61 11.90 15.88 -18.51
N PHE A 62 11.88 14.63 -18.03
CA PHE A 62 11.23 13.51 -18.68
C PHE A 62 10.11 12.91 -17.80
N PRO A 63 8.95 12.53 -18.38
CA PRO A 63 8.58 12.67 -19.78
C PRO A 63 7.95 14.04 -20.09
N SER A 64 8.50 14.79 -21.07
CA SER A 64 8.14 16.18 -21.36
C SER A 64 6.65 16.46 -21.63
N LYS A 65 5.89 15.44 -22.04
CA LYS A 65 4.43 15.48 -22.23
C LYS A 65 3.60 15.85 -20.99
N VAL A 66 4.19 15.90 -19.79
CA VAL A 66 3.49 16.36 -18.57
C VAL A 66 3.55 17.88 -18.35
N LEU A 67 4.31 18.61 -19.18
CA LEU A 67 4.50 20.05 -19.05
C LEU A 67 3.27 20.83 -19.52
N ILE A 68 2.79 21.76 -18.68
CA ILE A 68 1.69 22.68 -19.01
C ILE A 68 2.18 23.79 -19.96
N ASN A 69 3.40 24.28 -19.72
CA ASN A 69 4.03 25.36 -20.46
C ASN A 69 5.52 25.04 -20.72
N PRO A 70 6.18 25.76 -21.66
CA PRO A 70 7.65 25.74 -21.76
C PRO A 70 8.29 26.12 -20.41
N PRO A 71 9.42 25.53 -20.03
CA PRO A 71 10.08 25.86 -18.77
C PRO A 71 10.62 27.29 -18.76
N GLU A 72 10.51 27.93 -17.60
CA GLU A 72 11.17 29.22 -17.34
C GLU A 72 12.64 28.93 -17.03
N GLU A 73 13.57 29.59 -17.74
CA GLU A 73 15.01 29.43 -17.56
C GLU A 73 15.65 30.75 -17.12
N ASN A 74 16.45 30.69 -16.06
CA ASN A 74 17.22 31.82 -15.54
C ASN A 74 18.71 31.45 -15.46
N LEU A 75 19.58 32.35 -15.91
CA LEU A 75 21.03 32.18 -15.91
C LEU A 75 21.70 33.30 -15.11
N ALA A 76 22.29 32.96 -13.96
CA ALA A 76 23.04 33.89 -13.12
C ALA A 76 24.55 33.63 -13.24
N GLN A 77 25.32 34.66 -13.62
CA GLN A 77 26.78 34.57 -13.68
C GLN A 77 27.39 34.74 -12.30
N ASN A 78 28.29 33.83 -11.92
CA ASN A 78 28.97 33.85 -10.62
C ASN A 78 30.37 34.51 -10.76
N PRO A 79 30.88 35.20 -9.72
CA PRO A 79 32.20 35.85 -9.77
C PRO A 79 33.40 34.92 -10.05
N ASN A 80 33.24 33.61 -9.89
CA ASN A 80 34.24 32.59 -10.21
C ASN A 80 34.21 32.13 -11.70
N GLY A 81 33.41 32.78 -12.55
CA GLY A 81 33.28 32.44 -13.97
C GLY A 81 32.43 31.20 -14.28
N THR A 82 31.73 30.64 -13.30
CA THR A 82 30.67 29.64 -13.51
C THR A 82 29.32 30.33 -13.72
N VAL A 83 28.35 29.58 -14.26
CA VAL A 83 26.95 30.02 -14.38
C VAL A 83 26.07 29.12 -13.54
N THR A 84 25.21 29.72 -12.73
CA THR A 84 24.08 29.04 -12.08
C THR A 84 22.91 29.06 -13.05
N ILE A 85 22.48 27.89 -13.53
CA ILE A 85 21.23 27.72 -14.25
C ILE A 85 20.13 27.33 -13.26
N THR A 86 18.96 27.94 -13.42
CA THR A 86 17.74 27.57 -12.70
C THR A 86 16.60 27.39 -13.69
N LYS A 87 15.93 26.24 -13.67
CA LYS A 87 14.74 25.95 -14.49
C LYS A 87 13.52 25.65 -13.64
N THR A 88 12.41 26.32 -13.97
CA THR A 88 11.09 26.08 -13.38
C THR A 88 10.21 25.35 -14.38
N TYR A 89 9.59 24.25 -13.96
CA TYR A 89 8.65 23.47 -14.76
C TYR A 89 7.29 23.42 -14.05
N ASN A 90 6.20 23.77 -14.75
CA ASN A 90 4.84 23.54 -14.27
C ASN A 90 4.29 22.24 -14.89
N VAL A 91 3.97 21.28 -14.04
CA VAL A 91 3.57 19.92 -14.42
C VAL A 91 2.09 19.71 -14.16
N SER A 92 1.38 19.15 -15.14
CA SER A 92 -0.02 18.74 -15.02
C SER A 92 -0.12 17.47 -14.19
N LEU A 93 -0.76 17.57 -13.02
CA LEU A 93 -0.98 16.45 -12.12
C LEU A 93 -2.07 15.50 -12.68
N GLU A 94 -3.02 16.03 -13.46
CA GLU A 94 -3.93 15.21 -14.28
C GLU A 94 -3.15 14.34 -15.28
N THR A 95 -2.21 14.91 -16.03
CA THR A 95 -1.42 14.17 -17.03
C THR A 95 -0.46 13.18 -16.36
N VAL A 96 0.03 13.46 -15.15
CA VAL A 96 0.74 12.49 -14.30
C VAL A 96 -0.16 11.30 -13.95
N ARG A 97 -1.38 11.56 -13.47
CA ARG A 97 -2.37 10.52 -13.09
C ARG A 97 -2.76 9.66 -14.28
N SER A 98 -3.12 10.26 -15.42
CA SER A 98 -3.60 9.53 -16.60
C SER A 98 -2.52 8.68 -17.28
N LEU A 99 -1.25 9.04 -17.10
CA LEU A 99 -0.09 8.25 -17.54
C LEU A 99 0.43 7.27 -16.47
N SER A 100 -0.20 7.21 -15.28
CA SER A 100 0.22 6.37 -14.14
C SER A 100 1.69 6.57 -13.73
N LEU A 101 2.20 7.79 -13.82
CA LEU A 101 3.60 8.11 -13.51
C LEU A 101 3.84 8.18 -11.99
N GLN A 102 4.78 7.38 -11.50
CA GLN A 102 5.19 7.34 -10.09
C GLN A 102 6.35 8.29 -9.79
N HIS A 103 7.09 8.71 -10.81
CA HIS A 103 8.23 9.62 -10.71
C HIS A 103 8.42 10.40 -12.02
N LEU A 104 9.13 11.52 -11.93
CA LEU A 104 9.75 12.19 -13.08
C LEU A 104 11.26 11.91 -13.05
N ILE A 105 11.92 12.10 -14.19
CA ILE A 105 13.39 12.00 -14.30
C ILE A 105 13.91 13.34 -14.82
N VAL A 106 14.94 13.86 -14.19
CA VAL A 106 15.61 15.11 -14.57
C VAL A 106 16.99 14.74 -15.08
N HIS A 107 17.28 15.03 -16.35
CA HIS A 107 18.56 14.77 -16.97
C HIS A 107 19.37 16.06 -17.05
N MET A 108 20.58 16.03 -16.51
CA MET A 108 21.57 17.09 -16.68
C MET A 108 22.73 16.60 -17.55
N ASP A 109 22.96 17.28 -18.67
CA ASP A 109 24.11 17.08 -19.54
C ASP A 109 25.22 18.09 -19.24
N HIS A 110 26.44 17.61 -19.02
CA HIS A 110 27.62 18.44 -18.88
C HIS A 110 28.90 17.68 -19.28
N PRO A 111 29.88 18.31 -19.98
CA PRO A 111 31.10 17.62 -20.46
C PRO A 111 31.96 16.92 -19.40
N LEU A 112 31.75 17.21 -18.11
CA LEU A 112 32.43 16.57 -16.98
C LEU A 112 31.65 15.38 -16.38
N ARG A 113 30.31 15.40 -16.46
CA ARG A 113 29.40 14.39 -15.89
C ARG A 113 27.98 14.60 -16.41
N ASN A 114 27.34 13.54 -16.87
CA ASN A 114 25.88 13.49 -17.00
C ASN A 114 25.27 12.94 -15.69
N GLU A 115 24.11 13.47 -15.31
CA GLU A 115 23.45 13.15 -14.03
C GLU A 115 21.94 13.01 -14.22
N GLU A 116 21.38 11.91 -13.72
CA GLU A 116 19.93 11.71 -13.64
C GLU A 116 19.45 11.83 -12.20
N LYS A 117 18.36 12.57 -12.00
CA LYS A 117 17.69 12.67 -10.70
C LYS A 117 16.23 12.26 -10.81
N ILE A 118 15.91 11.13 -10.18
CA ILE A 118 14.55 10.63 -10.04
C ILE A 118 13.85 11.48 -8.97
N VAL A 119 12.71 12.07 -9.34
CA VAL A 119 11.89 12.87 -8.42
C VAL A 119 10.57 12.14 -8.18
N PRO A 120 10.35 11.56 -6.98
CA PRO A 120 9.17 10.77 -6.69
C PRO A 120 7.94 11.66 -6.65
N LEU A 121 6.89 11.23 -7.35
CA LEU A 121 5.60 11.91 -7.35
C LEU A 121 4.79 11.38 -6.18
N SER A 122 4.73 12.15 -5.09
CA SER A 122 3.90 11.85 -3.92
C SER A 122 2.40 12.09 -4.21
N VAL A 123 1.90 11.49 -5.30
CA VAL A 123 0.49 11.20 -5.44
C VAL A 123 0.08 10.40 -4.21
N LYS A 124 -0.95 10.86 -3.48
CA LYS A 124 -1.63 10.00 -2.51
C LYS A 124 -2.30 8.86 -3.27
N GLN A 125 -1.52 7.81 -3.53
CA GLN A 125 -2.08 6.52 -3.85
C GLN A 125 -2.90 6.12 -2.61
N GLU A 126 -4.22 6.25 -2.69
CA GLU A 126 -5.11 5.51 -1.79
C GLU A 126 -4.98 4.03 -2.16
N CYS A 127 -3.86 3.45 -1.72
CA CYS A 127 -3.76 2.06 -1.38
C CYS A 127 -4.78 1.82 -0.27
N ALA A 128 -6.04 1.66 -0.67
CA ALA A 128 -6.96 0.72 -0.06
C ALA A 128 -6.27 -0.65 -0.09
N SER A 129 -5.37 -0.87 0.87
CA SER A 129 -4.61 -2.09 1.11
C SER A 129 -5.51 -3.17 1.70
N ARG A 130 -6.71 -3.29 1.14
CA ARG A 130 -7.64 -4.41 1.26
C ARG A 130 -7.04 -5.59 0.51
N SER A 131 -5.95 -6.09 1.09
CA SER A 131 -5.27 -7.32 0.70
C SER A 131 -6.33 -8.39 0.41
N PRO A 132 -6.29 -9.06 -0.77
CA PRO A 132 -7.35 -9.97 -1.20
C PRO A 132 -7.54 -11.16 -0.25
N TYR A 133 -6.57 -11.40 0.64
CA TYR A 133 -6.62 -12.43 1.68
C TYR A 133 -7.45 -12.04 2.92
N THR A 134 -7.66 -10.74 3.19
CA THR A 134 -8.42 -10.26 4.36
C THR A 134 -9.89 -10.72 4.45
N PRO A 135 -10.70 -10.74 3.36
CA PRO A 135 -12.06 -11.29 3.45
C PRO A 135 -12.07 -12.82 3.65
N LEU A 136 -11.12 -13.55 3.06
CA LEU A 136 -11.06 -15.01 3.13
C LEU A 136 -10.91 -15.53 4.56
N PHE A 137 -9.96 -14.97 5.33
CA PHE A 137 -9.78 -15.36 6.73
C PHE A 137 -10.96 -14.96 7.62
N ALA A 138 -11.62 -13.84 7.33
CA ALA A 138 -12.83 -13.43 8.06
C ALA A 138 -13.97 -14.45 7.87
N PHE A 139 -14.30 -14.80 6.62
CA PHE A 139 -15.39 -15.77 6.35
C PHE A 139 -15.08 -17.17 6.90
N ALA A 140 -13.83 -17.62 6.83
CA ALA A 140 -13.42 -18.90 7.43
C ALA A 140 -13.60 -18.92 8.96
N SER A 141 -13.22 -17.83 9.64
CA SER A 141 -13.37 -17.69 11.10
C SER A 141 -14.84 -17.70 11.53
N PHE A 142 -15.69 -16.89 10.90
CA PHE A 142 -17.14 -16.88 11.18
C PHE A 142 -17.81 -18.23 10.91
N GLY A 143 -17.44 -18.92 9.81
CA GLY A 143 -17.96 -20.25 9.50
C GLY A 143 -17.64 -21.28 10.59
N LEU A 144 -16.40 -21.34 11.05
CA LEU A 144 -15.99 -22.22 12.15
C LEU A 144 -16.73 -21.90 13.45
N SER A 145 -16.86 -20.62 13.81
CA SER A 145 -17.59 -20.21 15.02
C SER A 145 -19.05 -20.66 15.01
N ILE A 146 -19.74 -20.55 13.87
CA ILE A 146 -21.13 -21.01 13.73
C ILE A 146 -21.20 -22.54 13.87
N ILE A 147 -20.27 -23.29 13.27
CA ILE A 147 -20.22 -24.76 13.38
C ILE A 147 -20.04 -25.19 14.85
N PHE A 148 -19.15 -24.56 15.61
CA PHE A 148 -18.98 -24.86 17.05
C PHE A 148 -20.25 -24.57 17.87
N LEU A 149 -20.99 -23.49 17.56
CA LEU A 149 -22.27 -23.19 18.21
C LEU A 149 -23.35 -24.22 17.85
N CYS A 150 -23.45 -24.64 16.59
CA CYS A 150 -24.36 -25.70 16.18
C CYS A 150 -24.04 -27.04 16.86
N VAL A 151 -22.77 -27.46 16.91
CA VAL A 151 -22.34 -28.71 17.54
C VAL A 151 -22.60 -28.70 19.05
N SER A 152 -22.30 -27.59 19.75
CA SER A 152 -22.57 -27.47 21.19
C SER A 152 -24.06 -27.40 21.53
N TYR A 153 -24.89 -26.76 20.70
CA TYR A 153 -26.34 -26.80 20.83
C TYR A 153 -26.91 -28.21 20.61
N ILE A 154 -26.43 -28.92 19.58
CA ILE A 154 -26.87 -30.29 19.27
C ILE A 154 -26.48 -31.27 20.39
N THR A 155 -25.25 -31.22 20.91
CA THR A 155 -24.85 -32.08 22.03
C THR A 155 -25.63 -31.76 23.30
N PHE A 156 -25.87 -30.48 23.61
CA PHE A 156 -26.75 -30.09 24.72
C PHE A 156 -28.18 -30.61 24.55
N TYR A 157 -28.76 -30.51 23.35
CA TYR A 157 -30.08 -31.06 23.04
C TYR A 157 -30.12 -32.58 23.24
N PHE A 158 -29.11 -33.32 22.78
CA PHE A 158 -29.04 -34.77 23.00
C PHE A 158 -28.85 -35.14 24.48
N VAL A 159 -28.05 -34.40 25.24
CA VAL A 159 -27.90 -34.59 26.70
C VAL A 159 -29.22 -34.34 27.42
N GLN A 160 -29.94 -33.25 27.09
CA GLN A 160 -31.24 -32.94 27.68
C GLN A 160 -32.32 -33.96 27.27
N LYS A 161 -32.31 -34.44 26.02
CA LYS A 161 -33.21 -35.51 25.55
C LYS A 161 -32.92 -36.83 26.26
N LYS A 162 -31.65 -37.19 26.45
CA LYS A 162 -31.25 -38.38 27.21
C LYS A 162 -31.69 -38.26 28.67
N LYS A 163 -31.37 -37.16 29.35
CA LYS A 163 -31.79 -36.91 30.74
C LYS A 163 -33.31 -36.93 30.90
N LYS A 164 -34.07 -36.37 29.95
CA LYS A 164 -35.55 -36.46 29.96
C LYS A 164 -36.06 -37.89 29.78
N LEU A 165 -35.38 -38.73 29.01
CA LEU A 165 -35.72 -40.15 28.83
C LEU A 165 -35.38 -41.00 30.07
N GLU A 166 -34.25 -40.71 30.72
CA GLU A 166 -33.85 -41.33 31.99
C GLU A 166 -34.86 -41.00 33.09
N ASN A 167 -35.15 -39.70 33.32
CA ASN A 167 -36.19 -39.24 34.26
C ASN A 167 -37.58 -39.85 33.95
N ALA A 168 -37.98 -39.95 32.68
CA ALA A 168 -39.26 -40.55 32.30
C ALA A 168 -39.31 -42.07 32.59
N THR A 169 -38.18 -42.76 32.48
CA THR A 169 -38.05 -44.19 32.81
C THR A 169 -38.18 -44.41 34.31
N GLU A 170 -37.54 -43.56 35.12
CA GLU A 170 -37.61 -43.58 36.58
C GLU A 170 -39.04 -43.30 37.11
N ILE A 171 -39.72 -42.27 36.57
CA ILE A 171 -41.13 -41.98 36.86
C ILE A 171 -42.04 -43.16 36.45
N THR A 172 -41.77 -43.80 35.31
CA THR A 172 -42.53 -45.00 34.88
C THR A 172 -42.31 -46.18 35.82
N HIS A 173 -41.11 -46.32 36.39
CA HIS A 173 -40.80 -47.38 37.36
C HIS A 173 -41.52 -47.15 38.70
N HIS A 174 -41.61 -45.90 39.17
CA HIS A 174 -42.39 -45.53 40.35
C HIS A 174 -43.91 -45.70 40.14
N LEU A 175 -44.44 -45.34 38.96
CA LEU A 175 -45.86 -45.55 38.66
C LEU A 175 -46.26 -47.03 38.66
N ARG A 176 -45.43 -47.93 38.11
CA ARG A 176 -45.69 -49.38 38.20
C ARG A 176 -45.64 -49.93 39.62
N HIS A 177 -44.81 -49.36 40.50
CA HIS A 177 -44.78 -49.73 41.91
C HIS A 177 -46.11 -49.40 42.59
N LEU A 178 -46.58 -48.16 42.42
CA LEU A 178 -47.86 -47.69 42.96
C LEU A 178 -49.07 -48.44 42.36
N GLU A 179 -49.04 -48.77 41.07
CA GLU A 179 -50.12 -49.52 40.41
C GLU A 179 -50.18 -50.99 40.89
N GLY A 180 -49.03 -51.60 41.21
CA GLY A 180 -48.95 -52.91 41.85
C GLY A 180 -49.52 -52.90 43.28
N GLU A 181 -49.21 -51.87 44.07
CA GLU A 181 -49.78 -51.67 45.41
C GLU A 181 -51.30 -51.39 45.34
N PHE A 182 -51.75 -50.63 44.35
CA PHE A 182 -53.17 -50.32 44.15
C PHE A 182 -53.99 -51.57 43.77
N LEU A 183 -53.48 -52.42 42.87
CA LEU A 183 -54.15 -53.67 42.46
C LEU A 183 -54.31 -54.67 43.61
N MET A 184 -53.40 -54.68 44.60
CA MET A 184 -53.55 -55.48 45.82
C MET A 184 -54.62 -54.94 46.78
N SER A 185 -55.04 -53.68 46.65
CA SER A 185 -56.07 -53.09 47.52
C SER A 185 -57.51 -53.31 47.05
N GLN A 186 -57.75 -53.53 45.75
CA GLN A 186 -59.10 -53.55 45.17
C GLN A 186 -59.78 -54.94 45.13
N SER A 187 -59.10 -56.03 45.46
CA SER A 187 -59.64 -57.40 45.37
C SER A 187 -60.47 -57.85 46.59
N LEU A 188 -61.15 -56.94 47.29
CA LEU A 188 -61.95 -57.21 48.50
C LEU A 188 -63.40 -56.71 48.36
N PRO A 189 -64.36 -57.58 48.00
CA PRO A 189 -65.74 -57.18 47.71
C PRO A 189 -66.71 -57.27 48.91
N ALA A 190 -67.61 -56.28 49.02
CA ALA A 190 -68.87 -56.29 49.78
C ALA A 190 -69.89 -55.44 49.00
N HIS A 191 -71.21 -55.67 48.96
CA HIS A 191 -72.17 -56.26 49.91
C HIS A 191 -73.23 -57.14 49.18
N ARG A 192 -73.87 -58.16 49.81
CA ARG A 192 -75.19 -58.12 50.53
C ARG A 192 -76.34 -57.53 49.66
N ALA A 193 -77.52 -58.14 49.45
CA ALA A 193 -78.21 -59.33 50.03
C ALA A 193 -78.94 -60.13 48.88
N LYS A 194 -80.08 -60.86 48.97
CA LYS A 194 -81.15 -61.06 49.99
C LYS A 194 -81.91 -62.41 49.79
N ASN A 195 -82.76 -62.75 50.78
CA ASN A 195 -83.70 -63.87 50.98
C ASN A 195 -84.47 -64.47 49.77
N SER A 196 -84.71 -65.80 49.79
CA SER A 196 -86.05 -66.43 49.81
C SER A 196 -85.96 -67.91 50.23
N GLU A 197 -87.05 -68.49 50.72
CA GLU A 197 -87.14 -69.80 51.43
C GLU A 197 -87.42 -71.02 50.53
N THR A 198 -87.00 -72.22 50.97
CA THR A 198 -87.86 -73.43 51.00
C THR A 198 -87.32 -74.50 51.97
N CYS A 199 -88.26 -75.14 52.71
CA CYS A 199 -88.06 -76.27 53.64
C CYS A 199 -87.22 -76.01 54.90
#